data_AF-A0A962GI65-F1
#
_entry.id   AF-A0A962GI65-F1
#
_cell.length_a   1.000
_cell.length_b   1.000
_cell.length_c   1.000
_cell.angle_alpha   90.00
_cell.angle_beta   90.00
_cell.angle_gamma   90.00
#
_symmetry.space_group_name_H-M   'P 1'
#
loop_
_entity.id
_entity.type
_entity.pdbx_description
1 polymer ?
#
loop_
_entity_poly.entity_id
_entity_poly.type
_entity_poly.pdbx_seq_one_letter_code
_entity_poly.pdbx_strand_id
1 'polypeptide(L)'
;MKILAQTSIWLFLTIFVSLADAQVAFVCTGGPRVVAATASQPAPSLYQMDTTSVPFTFTSISTTNSISYNAIGYRILDDLIYGIEENGVGTVSTNLVQVDATGTPSILGPISGLPINRYISGDFDTNNHFYVSDVENTAIYVVDIDTRAVTNQFTLNTNFRFSDLAYNPQDNQLYAISTVNTLPPEQAGQLIRIDLNSGTLSTIGNTSGNILGVGSLSFDSHGLLLAIDNLSSGVYSINTHTGQTELLSSSPGFSRADSAHCANAVFPIGFSPVAVPTLNFLGSGVLILFLFSLINRFRES
;
A
#
# COMPACT_ATOMS: atom_id res chain seq x y z
N MET A 1 74.93 44.85 3.14
CA MET A 1 73.52 45.06 2.72
C MET A 1 72.90 43.68 2.50
N LYS A 2 72.20 43.14 3.51
CA LYS A 2 71.53 41.82 3.45
C LYS A 2 70.04 42.07 3.23
N ILE A 3 69.51 41.64 2.10
CA ILE A 3 68.08 41.70 1.78
C ILE A 3 67.48 40.38 2.27
N LEU A 4 66.63 40.44 3.30
CA LEU A 4 65.84 39.31 3.78
C LEU A 4 64.54 39.28 2.96
N ALA A 5 64.37 38.24 2.14
CA ALA A 5 63.12 37.98 1.43
C ALA A 5 62.15 37.26 2.37
N GLN A 6 61.03 37.93 2.69
CA GLN A 6 59.97 37.38 3.51
C GLN A 6 58.96 36.66 2.60
N THR A 7 58.99 35.33 2.60
CA THR A 7 58.01 34.49 1.90
C THR A 7 56.78 34.30 2.78
N SER A 8 55.72 35.04 2.48
CA SER A 8 54.40 34.86 3.12
C SER A 8 53.71 33.64 2.52
N ILE A 9 53.54 32.59 3.31
CA ILE A 9 52.74 31.41 2.96
C ILE A 9 51.29 31.72 3.33
N TRP A 10 50.42 31.81 2.32
CA TRP A 10 48.97 31.91 2.50
C TRP A 10 48.39 30.50 2.65
N LEU A 11 47.97 30.16 3.87
CA LEU A 11 47.23 28.93 4.13
C LEU A 11 45.75 29.14 3.74
N PHE A 12 45.35 28.65 2.57
CA PHE A 12 43.94 28.58 2.19
C PHE A 12 43.30 27.37 2.89
N LEU A 13 42.50 27.63 3.92
CA LEU A 13 41.65 26.64 4.55
C LEU A 13 40.36 26.51 3.73
N THR A 14 40.29 25.53 2.84
CA THR A 14 39.06 25.16 2.13
C THR A 14 38.16 24.35 3.07
N ILE A 15 37.13 24.99 3.60
CA ILE A 15 36.07 24.32 4.36
C ILE A 15 35.15 23.65 3.34
N PHE A 16 35.25 22.32 3.20
CA PHE A 16 34.24 21.53 2.51
C PHE A 16 33.03 21.38 3.43
N VAL A 17 32.03 22.23 3.24
CA VAL A 17 30.69 21.98 3.80
C VAL A 17 30.08 20.88 2.95
N SER A 18 30.09 19.65 3.46
CA SER A 18 29.25 18.59 2.94
C SER A 18 27.80 19.02 3.19
N LEU A 19 27.07 19.31 2.12
CA LEU A 19 25.62 19.35 2.18
C LEU A 19 25.20 17.89 2.37
N ALA A 20 24.70 17.54 3.55
CA ALA A 20 23.92 16.32 3.69
C ALA A 20 22.68 16.52 2.80
N ASP A 21 22.52 15.70 1.76
CA ASP A 21 21.28 15.69 1.00
C ASP A 21 20.17 15.26 1.96
N ALA A 22 19.25 16.17 2.23
CA ALA A 22 18.05 15.86 2.99
C ALA A 22 17.15 14.97 2.12
N GLN A 23 16.46 14.03 2.75
CA GLN A 23 15.47 13.18 2.08
C GLN A 23 14.39 14.05 1.44
N VAL A 24 14.01 13.72 0.20
CA VAL A 24 12.95 14.46 -0.51
C VAL A 24 11.60 13.84 -0.15
N ALA A 25 10.77 14.60 0.54
CA ALA A 25 9.43 14.13 0.93
C ALA A 25 8.51 13.96 -0.30
N PHE A 26 7.64 12.96 -0.26
CA PHE A 26 6.50 12.86 -1.17
C PHE A 26 5.46 13.94 -0.83
N VAL A 27 4.38 14.02 -1.61
CA VAL A 27 3.29 14.98 -1.36
C VAL A 27 2.01 14.24 -1.00
N CYS A 28 1.63 14.26 0.29
CA CYS A 28 0.35 13.72 0.76
C CYS A 28 -0.81 14.72 0.56
N THR A 29 -1.11 15.12 -0.68
CA THR A 29 -2.32 15.92 -0.94
C THR A 29 -2.94 15.62 -2.30
N GLY A 30 -4.07 14.90 -2.31
CA GLY A 30 -5.04 14.81 -3.43
C GLY A 30 -4.48 14.38 -4.79
N GLY A 31 -3.28 13.81 -4.80
CA GLY A 31 -2.49 13.49 -5.98
C GLY A 31 -2.00 12.03 -5.95
N PRO A 32 -1.30 11.61 -7.01
CA PRO A 32 -1.34 10.23 -7.45
C PRO A 32 -0.63 9.23 -6.54
N ARG A 33 -1.21 8.02 -6.45
CA ARG A 33 -0.72 6.88 -5.66
C ARG A 33 0.75 6.58 -5.96
N VAL A 34 1.52 6.23 -4.94
CA VAL A 34 2.85 5.65 -5.15
C VAL A 34 2.74 4.13 -5.12
N VAL A 35 3.30 3.49 -6.12
CA VAL A 35 3.29 2.04 -6.28
C VAL A 35 4.74 1.59 -6.35
N ALA A 36 5.27 0.96 -5.30
CA ALA A 36 6.57 0.29 -5.41
C ALA A 36 6.36 -1.12 -5.96
N ALA A 37 6.22 -1.18 -7.27
CA ALA A 37 6.08 -2.45 -7.96
C ALA A 37 7.37 -2.86 -8.64
N THR A 38 7.84 -4.07 -8.32
CA THR A 38 8.92 -4.68 -9.10
C THR A 38 8.33 -5.16 -10.43
N ALA A 39 8.61 -4.44 -11.52
CA ALA A 39 8.20 -4.87 -12.87
C ALA A 39 8.94 -6.13 -13.32
N SER A 40 10.16 -6.35 -12.83
CA SER A 40 10.91 -7.61 -12.96
C SER A 40 12.27 -7.45 -12.25
N GLN A 41 12.81 -8.56 -11.74
CA GLN A 41 14.15 -8.68 -11.15
C GLN A 41 15.25 -7.89 -11.91
N PRO A 42 16.31 -7.38 -11.22
CA PRO A 42 16.80 -7.82 -9.92
C PRO A 42 16.57 -6.86 -8.75
N ALA A 43 15.81 -5.78 -8.94
CA ALA A 43 15.49 -4.83 -7.88
C ALA A 43 14.15 -4.11 -8.10
N PRO A 44 13.49 -3.66 -7.03
CA PRO A 44 12.26 -2.88 -7.14
C PRO A 44 12.51 -1.60 -7.93
N SER A 45 11.69 -1.41 -8.96
CA SER A 45 11.48 -0.10 -9.58
C SER A 45 10.34 0.59 -8.82
N LEU A 46 10.38 1.92 -8.74
CA LEU A 46 9.29 2.69 -8.13
C LEU A 46 8.48 3.35 -9.23
N TYR A 47 7.16 3.28 -9.13
CA TYR A 47 6.22 3.92 -10.06
C TYR A 47 5.26 4.82 -9.30
N GLN A 48 4.81 5.87 -9.97
CA GLN A 48 3.69 6.69 -9.57
C GLN A 48 2.50 6.37 -10.47
N MET A 49 1.36 6.02 -9.87
CA MET A 49 0.11 5.75 -10.58
C MET A 49 -0.80 6.96 -10.54
N ASP A 50 -1.03 7.58 -11.70
CA ASP A 50 -1.99 8.67 -11.86
C ASP A 50 -3.43 8.19 -11.80
N THR A 51 -4.12 8.56 -10.72
CA THR A 51 -5.53 8.20 -10.46
C THR A 51 -6.52 9.31 -10.83
N THR A 52 -6.09 10.40 -11.48
CA THR A 52 -6.97 11.54 -11.83
C THR A 52 -7.93 11.26 -12.99
N SER A 53 -7.62 10.27 -13.83
CA SER A 53 -8.46 9.86 -14.96
C SER A 53 -8.36 8.35 -15.19
N VAL A 54 -9.43 7.74 -15.67
CA VAL A 54 -9.47 6.33 -16.09
C VAL A 54 -9.39 6.27 -17.63
N PRO A 55 -8.47 5.49 -18.24
CA PRO A 55 -7.50 4.59 -17.62
C PRO A 55 -6.36 5.33 -16.89
N PHE A 56 -5.85 4.71 -15.82
CA PHE A 56 -4.73 5.20 -15.03
C PHE A 56 -3.43 5.13 -15.81
N THR A 57 -2.50 6.05 -15.52
CA THR A 57 -1.16 6.05 -16.12
C THR A 57 -0.10 5.75 -15.07
N PHE A 58 1.02 5.14 -15.48
CA PHE A 58 2.12 4.79 -14.59
C PHE A 58 3.40 5.47 -15.08
N THR A 59 4.01 6.27 -14.22
CA THR A 59 5.29 6.94 -14.49
C THR A 59 6.37 6.36 -13.59
N SER A 60 7.51 5.98 -14.15
CA SER A 60 8.63 5.50 -13.33
C SER A 60 9.25 6.66 -12.55
N ILE A 61 9.38 6.48 -11.23
CA ILE A 61 10.16 7.36 -10.35
C ILE A 61 11.62 6.91 -10.37
N SER A 62 11.87 5.60 -10.28
CA SER A 62 13.20 5.01 -10.41
C SER A 62 13.14 3.66 -11.14
N THR A 63 14.16 3.37 -11.94
CA THR A 63 14.16 2.19 -12.85
C THR A 63 14.94 1.01 -12.29
N THR A 64 15.93 1.21 -11.43
CA THR A 64 16.66 0.15 -10.73
C THR A 64 17.24 0.66 -9.42
N ASN A 65 16.89 0.01 -8.32
CA ASN A 65 17.53 0.21 -7.03
C ASN A 65 18.60 -0.86 -6.78
N SER A 66 19.61 -0.62 -5.95
CA SER A 66 20.52 -1.70 -5.51
C SER A 66 19.96 -2.49 -4.32
N ILE A 67 18.99 -1.91 -3.61
CA ILE A 67 18.34 -2.47 -2.43
C ILE A 67 17.00 -3.05 -2.88
N SER A 68 16.79 -4.32 -2.59
CA SER A 68 15.47 -4.95 -2.69
C SER A 68 14.71 -4.76 -1.39
N TYR A 69 13.41 -4.50 -1.48
CA TYR A 69 12.54 -4.31 -0.35
C TYR A 69 11.10 -4.64 -0.75
N ASN A 70 10.29 -4.92 0.26
CA ASN A 70 8.86 -5.21 0.14
C ASN A 70 8.16 -4.79 1.44
N ALA A 71 6.89 -5.16 1.62
CA ALA A 71 6.12 -4.84 2.82
C ALA A 71 6.14 -3.35 3.12
N ILE A 72 5.77 -2.52 2.14
CA ILE A 72 5.97 -1.07 2.20
C ILE A 72 4.73 -0.36 2.74
N GLY A 73 4.91 0.87 3.23
CA GLY A 73 3.79 1.75 3.55
C GLY A 73 4.20 3.23 3.53
N TYR A 74 3.20 4.11 3.48
CA TYR A 74 3.41 5.57 3.46
C TYR A 74 3.28 6.17 4.86
N ARG A 75 4.35 6.79 5.38
CA ARG A 75 4.31 7.47 6.67
C ARG A 75 3.94 8.94 6.49
N ILE A 76 2.84 9.37 7.10
CA ILE A 76 2.32 10.75 6.99
C ILE A 76 3.20 11.76 7.71
N LEU A 77 3.89 11.33 8.79
CA LEU A 77 4.67 12.25 9.62
C LEU A 77 5.81 12.94 8.86
N ASP A 78 6.45 12.23 7.93
CA ASP A 78 7.61 12.70 7.15
C ASP A 78 7.39 12.61 5.64
N ASP A 79 6.21 12.14 5.21
CA ASP A 79 5.85 11.92 3.81
C ASP A 79 6.87 11.03 3.07
N LEU A 80 7.35 9.97 3.74
CA LEU A 80 8.28 8.98 3.17
C LEU A 80 7.65 7.59 3.10
N ILE A 81 8.25 6.72 2.29
CA ILE A 81 7.88 5.31 2.24
C ILE A 81 8.85 4.52 3.10
N TYR A 82 8.32 3.58 3.88
CA TYR A 82 9.11 2.62 4.64
C TYR A 82 8.76 1.21 4.22
N GLY A 83 9.71 0.29 4.30
CA GLY A 83 9.55 -1.11 3.94
C GLY A 83 10.56 -2.00 4.66
N ILE A 84 10.48 -3.29 4.42
CA ILE A 84 11.46 -4.25 4.93
C ILE A 84 12.38 -4.66 3.78
N GLU A 85 13.68 -4.62 4.04
CA GLU A 85 14.69 -5.08 3.09
C GLU A 85 14.42 -6.53 2.70
N GLU A 86 14.67 -6.87 1.45
CA GLU A 86 14.96 -8.22 1.03
C GLU A 86 16.44 -8.26 0.64
N ASN A 87 17.26 -9.05 1.34
CA ASN A 87 18.70 -9.20 1.08
C ASN A 87 18.96 -10.02 -0.21
N GLY A 88 18.44 -9.51 -1.33
CA GLY A 88 18.08 -10.25 -2.53
C GLY A 88 16.58 -10.54 -2.55
N VAL A 89 15.96 -10.51 -3.73
CA VAL A 89 14.51 -10.62 -3.84
C VAL A 89 13.98 -11.94 -3.27
N GLY A 90 12.97 -11.82 -2.43
CA GLY A 90 12.29 -12.97 -1.82
C GLY A 90 13.09 -13.65 -0.72
N THR A 91 14.11 -12.96 -0.18
CA THR A 91 14.91 -13.43 0.96
C THR A 91 14.43 -12.80 2.26
N VAL A 92 15.00 -13.26 3.37
CA VAL A 92 14.67 -12.79 4.72
C VAL A 92 15.56 -11.61 5.12
N SER A 93 14.98 -10.64 5.81
CA SER A 93 15.71 -9.57 6.52
C SER A 93 14.81 -9.01 7.61
N THR A 94 15.41 -8.23 8.51
CA THR A 94 14.67 -7.40 9.48
C THR A 94 15.07 -5.93 9.36
N ASN A 95 15.87 -5.59 8.35
CA ASN A 95 16.32 -4.22 8.14
C ASN A 95 15.16 -3.36 7.63
N LEU A 96 14.97 -2.22 8.28
CA LEU A 96 14.09 -1.17 7.82
C LEU A 96 14.73 -0.45 6.63
N VAL A 97 13.96 -0.30 5.56
CA VAL A 97 14.29 0.51 4.39
C VAL A 97 13.42 1.74 4.40
N GLN A 98 14.00 2.88 4.07
CA GLN A 98 13.31 4.15 3.84
C GLN A 98 13.53 4.57 2.38
N VAL A 99 12.49 5.03 1.73
CA VAL A 99 12.48 5.47 0.33
C VAL A 99 11.86 6.85 0.26
N ASP A 100 12.56 7.78 -0.40
CA ASP A 100 12.12 9.15 -0.59
C ASP A 100 11.50 9.38 -1.97
N ALA A 101 11.03 10.59 -2.24
CA ALA A 101 10.35 10.95 -3.50
C ALA A 101 11.24 10.91 -4.74
N THR A 102 12.56 10.79 -4.59
CA THR A 102 13.45 10.49 -5.72
C THR A 102 13.48 9.01 -6.06
N GLY A 103 12.85 8.17 -5.23
CA GLY A 103 12.81 6.72 -5.36
C GLY A 103 14.10 6.04 -4.92
N THR A 104 14.95 6.74 -4.16
CA THR A 104 16.23 6.24 -3.65
C THR A 104 16.04 5.55 -2.29
N PRO A 105 16.28 4.23 -2.16
CA PRO A 105 16.19 3.54 -0.89
C PRO A 105 17.45 3.74 -0.04
N SER A 106 17.27 3.73 1.28
CA SER A 106 18.32 3.71 2.29
C SER A 106 18.01 2.67 3.38
N ILE A 107 19.03 1.90 3.79
CA ILE A 107 18.88 0.93 4.88
C ILE A 107 19.15 1.63 6.21
N LEU A 108 18.18 1.59 7.11
CA LEU A 108 18.27 2.21 8.45
C LEU A 108 18.75 1.22 9.53
N GLY A 109 18.84 -0.06 9.21
CA GLY A 109 19.26 -1.14 10.11
C GLY A 109 18.09 -1.96 10.67
N PRO A 110 18.37 -2.96 11.53
CA PRO A 110 17.40 -3.96 11.92
C PRO A 110 16.32 -3.41 12.87
N ILE A 111 15.10 -3.93 12.73
CA ILE A 111 13.99 -3.71 13.65
C ILE A 111 14.09 -4.71 14.80
N SER A 112 14.24 -4.20 16.03
CA SER A 112 14.29 -5.03 17.23
C SER A 112 12.96 -5.72 17.49
N GLY A 113 12.98 -7.02 17.79
CA GLY A 113 11.78 -7.81 18.10
C GLY A 113 11.05 -8.37 16.88
N LEU A 114 11.46 -8.02 15.66
CA LEU A 114 10.93 -8.60 14.43
C LEU A 114 11.64 -9.94 14.14
N PRO A 115 10.93 -11.06 13.98
CA PRO A 115 11.54 -12.33 13.61
C PRO A 115 12.28 -12.26 12.26
N ILE A 116 13.32 -13.08 12.09
CA ILE A 116 14.00 -13.17 10.79
C ILE A 116 13.12 -13.99 9.85
N ASN A 117 12.35 -13.29 9.02
CA ASN A 117 11.47 -13.89 8.02
C ASN A 117 11.39 -13.05 6.75
N ARG A 118 10.63 -13.50 5.75
CA ARG A 118 10.33 -12.76 4.54
C ARG A 118 9.03 -11.99 4.74
N TYR A 119 9.15 -10.67 4.87
CA TYR A 119 8.03 -9.75 4.97
C TYR A 119 7.52 -9.39 3.59
N ILE A 120 6.21 -9.57 3.35
CA ILE A 120 5.63 -9.41 2.02
C ILE A 120 4.58 -8.32 1.92
N SER A 121 4.16 -7.79 3.06
CA SER A 121 3.03 -6.89 3.14
C SER A 121 3.19 -5.93 4.31
N GLY A 122 2.85 -4.67 4.08
CA GLY A 122 2.81 -3.66 5.12
C GLY A 122 1.91 -2.49 4.77
N ASP A 123 1.56 -1.69 5.77
CA ASP A 123 0.88 -0.41 5.59
C ASP A 123 0.99 0.42 6.87
N PHE A 124 0.75 1.73 6.79
CA PHE A 124 0.65 2.61 7.95
C PHE A 124 -0.80 2.95 8.30
N ASP A 125 -1.09 3.06 9.60
CA ASP A 125 -2.28 3.77 10.03
C ASP A 125 -2.08 5.30 10.02
N THR A 126 -3.15 6.03 10.34
CA THR A 126 -3.15 7.49 10.48
C THR A 126 -2.36 8.00 11.69
N ASN A 127 -1.91 7.11 12.59
CA ASN A 127 -1.07 7.44 13.76
C ASN A 127 0.41 7.09 13.53
N ASN A 128 0.79 6.67 12.32
CA ASN A 128 2.14 6.25 11.94
C ASN A 128 2.61 4.94 12.60
N HIS A 129 1.70 4.05 12.99
CA HIS A 129 2.04 2.67 13.29
C HIS A 129 2.25 1.90 12.00
N PHE A 130 3.41 1.26 11.84
CA PHE A 130 3.71 0.47 10.67
C PHE A 130 3.34 -1.00 10.91
N TYR A 131 2.32 -1.48 10.21
CA TYR A 131 1.88 -2.87 10.27
C TYR A 131 2.64 -3.66 9.23
N VAL A 132 3.24 -4.78 9.62
CA VAL A 132 3.93 -5.68 8.68
C VAL A 132 3.54 -7.14 8.92
N SER A 133 3.41 -7.91 7.83
CA SER A 133 3.17 -9.36 7.88
C SER A 133 4.17 -10.11 7.02
N ASP A 134 4.57 -11.28 7.53
CA ASP A 134 5.42 -12.20 6.79
C ASP A 134 4.61 -13.09 5.84
N VAL A 135 5.31 -13.81 4.97
CA VAL A 135 4.72 -14.74 4.00
C VAL A 135 3.91 -15.88 4.64
N GLU A 136 4.13 -16.16 5.93
CA GLU A 136 3.38 -17.19 6.65
C GLU A 136 2.05 -16.66 7.19
N ASN A 137 1.87 -15.33 7.24
CA ASN A 137 0.67 -14.67 7.77
C ASN A 137 0.23 -15.24 9.14
N THR A 138 1.18 -15.56 10.01
CA THR A 138 0.89 -16.05 11.37
C THR A 138 0.68 -14.92 12.37
N ALA A 139 1.22 -13.75 12.06
CA ALA A 139 1.07 -12.54 12.86
C ALA A 139 1.13 -11.28 11.99
N ILE A 140 0.61 -10.20 12.55
CA ILE A 140 0.86 -8.83 12.11
C ILE A 140 1.64 -8.13 13.22
N TYR A 141 2.80 -7.58 12.88
CA TYR A 141 3.63 -6.84 13.81
C TYR A 141 3.38 -5.35 13.65
N VAL A 142 3.34 -4.64 14.77
CA VAL A 142 3.31 -3.17 14.80
C VAL A 142 4.71 -2.68 15.10
N VAL A 143 5.29 -1.92 14.18
CA VAL A 143 6.63 -1.37 14.27
C VAL A 143 6.55 0.14 14.49
N ASP A 144 7.30 0.60 15.49
CA ASP A 144 7.63 2.01 15.63
C ASP A 144 8.92 2.30 14.84
N ILE A 145 8.79 3.19 13.87
CA ILE A 145 9.86 3.57 12.95
C ILE A 145 10.97 4.38 13.64
N ASP A 146 10.61 5.21 14.62
CA ASP A 146 11.57 6.11 15.27
C ASP A 146 12.46 5.33 16.25
N THR A 147 11.88 4.35 16.94
CA THR A 147 12.64 3.46 17.84
C THR A 147 13.18 2.20 17.14
N ARG A 148 12.74 1.92 15.91
CA ARG A 148 13.02 0.69 15.14
C ARG A 148 12.78 -0.56 15.98
N ALA A 149 11.59 -0.65 16.58
CA ALA A 149 11.22 -1.77 17.43
C ALA A 149 9.78 -2.20 17.19
N VAL A 150 9.52 -3.50 17.34
CA VAL A 150 8.15 -4.03 17.45
C VAL A 150 7.57 -3.55 18.78
N THR A 151 6.46 -2.83 18.71
CA THR A 151 5.73 -2.30 19.88
C THR A 151 4.50 -3.12 20.24
N ASN A 152 3.94 -3.84 19.26
CA ASN A 152 2.79 -4.72 19.47
C ASN A 152 2.75 -5.84 18.40
N GLN A 153 1.96 -6.87 18.63
CA GLN A 153 1.71 -7.93 17.64
C GLN A 153 0.30 -8.52 17.79
N PHE A 154 -0.27 -8.96 16.67
CA PHE A 154 -1.55 -9.67 16.60
C PHE A 154 -1.33 -11.05 16.00
N THR A 155 -1.57 -12.11 16.78
CA THR A 155 -1.53 -13.48 16.26
C THR A 155 -2.77 -13.76 15.41
N LEU A 156 -2.56 -14.21 14.17
CA LEU A 156 -3.62 -14.59 13.26
C LEU A 156 -3.92 -16.08 13.45
N ASN A 157 -5.04 -16.40 14.09
CA ASN A 157 -5.43 -17.79 14.40
C ASN A 157 -6.23 -18.43 13.25
N THR A 158 -5.68 -18.43 12.03
CA THR A 158 -6.40 -18.92 10.83
C THR A 158 -5.46 -19.54 9.79
N ASN A 159 -6.04 -20.23 8.80
CA ASN A 159 -5.33 -20.72 7.62
C ASN A 159 -5.42 -19.76 6.42
N PHE A 160 -5.84 -18.51 6.63
CA PHE A 160 -5.83 -17.53 5.54
C PHE A 160 -4.38 -17.19 5.17
N ARG A 161 -4.13 -17.12 3.87
CA ARG A 161 -2.92 -16.56 3.29
C ARG A 161 -3.29 -15.34 2.48
N PHE A 162 -2.45 -14.33 2.43
CA PHE A 162 -2.66 -13.16 1.61
C PHE A 162 -1.32 -12.59 1.14
N SER A 163 -1.31 -12.03 -0.06
CA SER A 163 -0.11 -11.40 -0.62
C SER A 163 0.14 -10.02 -0.04
N ASP A 164 -0.95 -9.32 0.30
CA ASP A 164 -0.89 -7.95 0.79
C ASP A 164 -2.07 -7.58 1.73
N LEU A 165 -1.92 -6.47 2.46
CA LEU A 165 -2.85 -5.88 3.40
C LEU A 165 -2.93 -4.37 3.17
N ALA A 166 -4.07 -3.77 3.47
CA ALA A 166 -4.24 -2.32 3.43
C ALA A 166 -5.04 -1.82 4.63
N TYR A 167 -4.61 -0.70 5.21
CA TYR A 167 -5.27 -0.02 6.31
C TYR A 167 -6.43 0.85 5.81
N ASN A 168 -7.61 0.65 6.38
CA ASN A 168 -8.77 1.48 6.09
C ASN A 168 -8.93 2.60 7.13
N PRO A 169 -8.73 3.88 6.76
CA PRO A 169 -8.89 5.00 7.69
C PRO A 169 -10.34 5.23 8.12
N GLN A 170 -11.33 4.62 7.47
CA GLN A 170 -12.75 4.78 7.82
C GLN A 170 -13.19 3.94 9.03
N ASP A 171 -12.60 2.77 9.24
CA ASP A 171 -12.99 1.86 10.34
C ASP A 171 -11.81 1.37 11.20
N ASN A 172 -10.60 1.85 10.91
CA ASN A 172 -9.35 1.52 11.59
C ASN A 172 -9.06 0.01 11.60
N GLN A 173 -9.34 -0.67 10.49
CA GLN A 173 -9.07 -2.11 10.30
C GLN A 173 -8.13 -2.33 9.12
N LEU A 174 -7.51 -3.51 9.08
CA LEU A 174 -6.77 -3.96 7.90
C LEU A 174 -7.67 -4.83 7.02
N TYR A 175 -7.46 -4.77 5.70
CA TYR A 175 -8.13 -5.61 4.73
C TYR A 175 -7.10 -6.34 3.88
N ALA A 176 -7.42 -7.57 3.51
CA ALA A 176 -6.60 -8.38 2.63
C ALA A 176 -7.49 -9.19 1.69
N ILE A 177 -6.92 -9.68 0.59
CA ILE A 177 -7.57 -10.71 -0.23
C ILE A 177 -6.94 -12.04 0.12
N SER A 178 -7.72 -12.90 0.77
CA SER A 178 -7.24 -14.20 1.20
C SER A 178 -7.28 -15.22 0.07
N THR A 179 -6.22 -16.00 -0.05
CA THR A 179 -6.19 -17.30 -0.72
C THR A 179 -6.32 -18.39 0.35
N VAL A 180 -7.14 -19.41 0.10
CA VAL A 180 -7.35 -20.50 1.07
C VAL A 180 -6.37 -21.63 0.75
N ASN A 181 -5.49 -21.96 1.69
CA ASN A 181 -4.60 -23.13 1.66
C ASN A 181 -3.63 -23.21 0.46
N THR A 182 -3.30 -22.10 -0.20
CA THR A 182 -2.30 -22.02 -1.27
C THR A 182 -1.34 -20.86 -1.02
N LEU A 183 -0.05 -21.11 -1.22
CA LEU A 183 0.97 -20.05 -1.15
C LEU A 183 0.78 -19.08 -2.33
N PRO A 184 0.99 -17.77 -2.13
CA PRO A 184 1.01 -16.81 -3.23
C PRO A 184 1.99 -17.22 -4.35
N PRO A 185 1.70 -16.92 -5.64
CA PRO A 185 0.59 -16.09 -6.15
C PRO A 185 -0.47 -16.91 -6.93
N GLU A 186 -1.63 -17.26 -6.36
CA GLU A 186 -2.75 -17.85 -7.14
C GLU A 186 -4.16 -17.47 -6.63
N GLN A 187 -5.04 -17.16 -7.59
CA GLN A 187 -6.49 -16.84 -7.58
C GLN A 187 -7.00 -15.97 -6.42
N ALA A 188 -7.44 -14.75 -6.73
CA ALA A 188 -8.12 -13.89 -5.75
C ALA A 188 -9.31 -14.63 -5.13
N GLY A 189 -9.28 -14.78 -3.81
CA GLY A 189 -10.25 -15.55 -3.07
C GLY A 189 -11.31 -14.68 -2.41
N GLN A 190 -11.13 -14.41 -1.12
CA GLN A 190 -12.12 -13.69 -0.32
C GLN A 190 -11.55 -12.38 0.17
N LEU A 191 -12.32 -11.30 0.05
CA LEU A 191 -12.03 -10.10 0.82
C LEU A 191 -12.25 -10.43 2.30
N ILE A 192 -11.19 -10.27 3.08
CA ILE A 192 -11.21 -10.45 4.52
C ILE A 192 -10.87 -9.11 5.19
N ARG A 193 -11.44 -8.90 6.37
CA ARG A 193 -11.09 -7.82 7.28
C ARG A 193 -10.41 -8.40 8.51
N ILE A 194 -9.37 -7.75 8.99
CA ILE A 194 -8.56 -8.12 10.13
C ILE A 194 -8.79 -7.08 11.22
N ASP A 195 -9.31 -7.53 12.35
CA ASP A 195 -9.58 -6.66 13.50
C ASP A 195 -8.29 -6.32 14.25
N LEU A 196 -7.90 -5.05 14.26
CA LEU A 196 -6.67 -4.55 14.89
C LEU A 196 -6.73 -4.47 16.42
N ASN A 197 -7.83 -4.84 17.07
CA ASN A 197 -7.90 -4.94 18.53
C ASN A 197 -7.68 -6.38 19.00
N SER A 198 -8.05 -7.35 18.18
CA SER A 198 -8.16 -8.77 18.55
C SER A 198 -7.37 -9.73 17.67
N GLY A 199 -6.90 -9.28 16.49
CA GLY A 199 -6.29 -10.14 15.47
C GLY A 199 -7.27 -11.10 14.81
N THR A 200 -8.60 -10.89 14.97
CA THR A 200 -9.62 -11.77 14.39
C THR A 200 -9.87 -11.44 12.92
N LEU A 201 -10.05 -12.47 12.09
CA LEU A 201 -10.36 -12.30 10.68
C LEU A 201 -11.84 -12.57 10.42
N SER A 202 -12.47 -11.69 9.64
CA SER A 202 -13.84 -11.86 9.18
C SER A 202 -13.91 -11.80 7.65
N THR A 203 -14.47 -12.83 7.03
CA THR A 203 -14.79 -12.84 5.60
C THR A 203 -15.92 -11.87 5.30
N ILE A 204 -15.73 -11.01 4.30
CA ILE A 204 -16.75 -10.09 3.78
C ILE A 204 -17.48 -10.72 2.61
N GLY A 205 -16.73 -11.21 1.63
CA GLY A 205 -17.30 -11.82 0.43
C GLY A 205 -16.23 -12.27 -0.54
N ASN A 206 -16.65 -13.01 -1.56
CA ASN A 206 -15.74 -13.49 -2.60
C ASN A 206 -15.39 -12.35 -3.55
N THR A 207 -14.13 -12.28 -3.97
CA THR A 207 -13.74 -11.41 -5.08
C THR A 207 -14.36 -11.94 -6.36
N SER A 208 -15.12 -11.08 -7.05
CA SER A 208 -15.68 -11.38 -8.38
C SER A 208 -14.77 -10.81 -9.47
N GLY A 209 -14.94 -11.25 -10.71
CA GLY A 209 -14.17 -10.71 -11.84
C GLY A 209 -12.84 -11.43 -12.07
N ASN A 210 -12.16 -11.11 -13.16
CA ASN A 210 -10.93 -11.79 -13.60
C ASN A 210 -9.68 -11.32 -12.82
N ILE A 211 -9.80 -11.05 -11.52
CA ILE A 211 -8.63 -10.76 -10.68
C ILE A 211 -7.97 -12.09 -10.29
N LEU A 212 -6.75 -12.31 -10.79
CA LEU A 212 -6.09 -13.62 -10.75
C LEU A 212 -5.02 -13.69 -9.66
N GLY A 213 -4.36 -12.59 -9.29
CA GLY A 213 -3.37 -12.58 -8.22
C GLY A 213 -3.06 -11.18 -7.73
N VAL A 214 -3.74 -10.77 -6.65
CA VAL A 214 -3.54 -9.47 -6.02
C VAL A 214 -2.10 -9.35 -5.56
N GLY A 215 -1.40 -8.38 -6.15
CA GLY A 215 -0.05 -8.00 -5.74
C GLY A 215 -0.10 -7.02 -4.60
N SER A 216 -0.89 -5.95 -4.78
CA SER A 216 -0.97 -4.88 -3.81
C SER A 216 -2.39 -4.40 -3.55
N LEU A 217 -2.62 -3.85 -2.38
CA LEU A 217 -3.85 -3.21 -1.93
C LEU A 217 -3.54 -1.80 -1.42
N SER A 218 -4.48 -0.88 -1.56
CA SER A 218 -4.47 0.33 -0.72
C SER A 218 -5.86 0.93 -0.60
N PHE A 219 -6.11 1.64 0.49
CA PHE A 219 -7.28 2.49 0.65
C PHE A 219 -6.95 3.94 0.34
N ASP A 220 -7.96 4.72 -0.05
CA ASP A 220 -7.91 6.17 0.14
C ASP A 220 -8.58 6.59 1.46
N SER A 221 -8.51 7.89 1.74
CA SER A 221 -9.14 8.49 2.91
C SER A 221 -10.67 8.39 2.94
N HIS A 222 -11.35 8.00 1.84
CA HIS A 222 -12.80 7.80 1.76
C HIS A 222 -13.20 6.32 1.80
N GLY A 223 -12.26 5.40 1.94
CA GLY A 223 -12.53 3.96 2.02
C GLY A 223 -12.68 3.28 0.66
N LEU A 224 -12.29 3.92 -0.44
CA LEU A 224 -12.17 3.24 -1.73
C LEU A 224 -10.94 2.32 -1.71
N LEU A 225 -11.16 1.02 -1.86
CA LEU A 225 -10.08 0.03 -1.94
C LEU A 225 -9.73 -0.21 -3.41
N LEU A 226 -8.45 -0.02 -3.78
CA LEU A 226 -7.93 -0.48 -5.07
C LEU A 226 -6.94 -1.63 -4.89
N ALA A 227 -6.93 -2.53 -5.86
CA ALA A 227 -5.97 -3.61 -6.00
C ALA A 227 -5.20 -3.49 -7.32
N ILE A 228 -3.93 -3.89 -7.30
CA ILE A 228 -3.13 -4.14 -8.50
C ILE A 228 -2.93 -5.64 -8.63
N ASP A 229 -3.26 -6.20 -9.79
CA ASP A 229 -3.15 -7.62 -10.09
C ASP A 229 -1.84 -7.95 -10.81
N ASN A 230 -1.01 -8.77 -10.20
CA ASN A 230 0.27 -9.23 -10.75
C ASN A 230 0.10 -10.25 -11.89
N LEU A 231 -1.05 -10.89 -12.02
CA LEU A 231 -1.27 -11.97 -12.99
C LEU A 231 -2.07 -11.52 -14.22
N SER A 232 -3.08 -10.66 -14.02
CA SER A 232 -3.88 -10.13 -15.15
C SER A 232 -3.43 -8.75 -15.66
N SER A 233 -2.50 -8.08 -14.96
CA SER A 233 -2.03 -6.72 -15.28
C SER A 233 -3.16 -5.68 -15.29
N GLY A 234 -3.98 -5.66 -14.23
CA GLY A 234 -5.11 -4.75 -14.07
C GLY A 234 -5.12 -4.03 -12.72
N VAL A 235 -5.78 -2.87 -12.70
CA VAL A 235 -6.13 -2.11 -11.49
C VAL A 235 -7.63 -2.20 -11.27
N TYR A 236 -8.03 -2.67 -10.09
CA TYR A 236 -9.41 -2.97 -9.75
C TYR A 236 -9.86 -2.14 -8.55
N SER A 237 -11.09 -1.63 -8.55
CA SER A 237 -11.76 -1.27 -7.29
C SER A 237 -12.42 -2.48 -6.67
N ILE A 238 -12.46 -2.53 -5.34
CA ILE A 238 -13.08 -3.60 -4.57
C ILE A 238 -14.16 -3.02 -3.66
N ASN A 239 -15.37 -3.55 -3.74
CA ASN A 239 -16.45 -3.20 -2.84
C ASN A 239 -16.22 -3.83 -1.46
N THR A 240 -15.98 -3.02 -0.44
CA THR A 240 -15.68 -3.46 0.93
C THR A 240 -16.85 -4.05 1.71
N HIS A 241 -18.06 -4.07 1.14
CA HIS A 241 -19.24 -4.70 1.72
C HIS A 241 -19.55 -6.05 1.10
N THR A 242 -19.16 -6.29 -0.16
CA THR A 242 -19.52 -7.51 -0.90
C THR A 242 -18.32 -8.31 -1.38
N GLY A 243 -17.12 -7.71 -1.41
CA GLY A 243 -15.92 -8.27 -2.03
C GLY A 243 -15.89 -8.14 -3.56
N GLN A 244 -16.95 -7.67 -4.21
CA GLN A 244 -17.00 -7.59 -5.67
C GLN A 244 -15.94 -6.65 -6.23
N THR A 245 -15.32 -7.04 -7.35
CA THR A 245 -14.30 -6.22 -8.02
C THR A 245 -14.78 -5.66 -9.36
N GLU A 246 -14.28 -4.48 -9.72
CA GLU A 246 -14.50 -3.81 -11.00
C GLU A 246 -13.15 -3.38 -11.59
N LEU A 247 -12.87 -3.76 -12.84
CA LEU A 247 -11.67 -3.35 -13.54
C LEU A 247 -11.79 -1.86 -13.91
N LEU A 248 -10.85 -1.05 -13.43
CA LEU A 248 -10.78 0.37 -13.75
C LEU A 248 -9.77 0.62 -14.89
N SER A 249 -8.58 0.03 -14.82
CA SER A 249 -7.49 0.29 -15.77
C SER A 249 -6.63 -0.93 -15.98
N SER A 250 -5.87 -0.98 -17.08
CA SER A 250 -4.69 -1.85 -17.14
C SER A 250 -3.56 -1.30 -16.25
N SER A 251 -2.65 -2.17 -15.85
CA SER A 251 -1.37 -1.84 -15.24
C SER A 251 -0.22 -2.39 -16.09
N PRO A 252 1.03 -1.92 -15.89
CA PRO A 252 2.20 -2.69 -16.30
C PRO A 252 2.13 -4.11 -15.71
N GLY A 253 2.79 -5.06 -16.37
CA GLY A 253 2.88 -6.45 -15.93
C GLY A 253 3.83 -6.60 -14.73
N PHE A 254 3.39 -6.13 -13.57
CA PHE A 254 4.11 -6.28 -12.31
C PHE A 254 4.05 -7.72 -11.83
N SER A 255 5.13 -8.23 -11.24
CA SER A 255 5.18 -9.61 -10.72
C SER A 255 5.18 -9.69 -9.19
N ARG A 256 5.51 -8.57 -8.53
CA ARG A 256 5.51 -8.40 -7.07
C ARG A 256 5.19 -6.94 -6.77
N ALA A 257 4.03 -6.47 -7.23
CA ALA A 257 3.55 -5.15 -6.86
C ALA A 257 3.36 -5.09 -5.34
N ASP A 258 3.84 -4.00 -4.74
CA ASP A 258 3.47 -3.56 -3.41
C ASP A 258 3.21 -2.05 -3.51
N SER A 259 2.25 -1.51 -2.76
CA SER A 259 1.83 -0.12 -2.97
C SER A 259 1.66 0.62 -1.65
N ALA A 260 2.22 1.83 -1.60
CA ALA A 260 2.10 2.72 -0.47
C ALA A 260 1.24 3.92 -0.86
N HIS A 261 0.14 4.13 -0.14
CA HIS A 261 -0.71 5.30 -0.35
C HIS A 261 -0.86 6.09 0.94
N CYS A 262 -0.88 7.41 0.82
CA CYS A 262 -1.13 8.25 1.98
C CYS A 262 -2.57 8.07 2.46
N ALA A 263 -2.77 7.57 3.69
CA ALA A 263 -4.10 7.30 4.25
C ALA A 263 -4.99 8.56 4.36
N ASN A 264 -4.42 9.77 4.29
CA ASN A 264 -5.15 11.04 4.31
C ASN A 264 -5.51 11.57 2.90
N ALA A 265 -5.04 10.93 1.83
CA ALA A 265 -5.29 11.36 0.47
C ALA A 265 -6.44 10.56 -0.17
N VAL A 266 -7.28 11.26 -0.94
CA VAL A 266 -8.38 10.71 -1.75
C VAL A 266 -7.83 10.23 -3.10
N PHE A 267 -8.38 9.18 -3.71
CA PHE A 267 -8.17 8.96 -5.15
C PHE A 267 -9.06 9.92 -5.95
N PRO A 268 -8.51 10.88 -6.71
CA PRO A 268 -9.31 11.78 -7.55
C PRO A 268 -9.88 11.06 -8.78
N ILE A 269 -10.48 9.89 -8.60
CA ILE A 269 -11.17 9.16 -9.66
C ILE A 269 -12.45 9.94 -9.94
N GLY A 270 -12.47 10.60 -11.09
CA GLY A 270 -13.68 11.16 -11.65
C GLY A 270 -14.64 10.03 -12.03
N PHE A 271 -15.31 9.41 -11.05
CA PHE A 271 -16.58 8.78 -11.34
C PHE A 271 -17.48 9.93 -11.77
N SER A 272 -17.58 10.15 -13.09
CA SER A 272 -18.74 10.87 -13.61
C SER A 272 -19.93 10.09 -13.03
N PRO A 273 -20.78 10.71 -12.19
CA PRO A 273 -21.90 9.99 -11.62
C PRO A 273 -22.61 9.35 -12.80
N VAL A 274 -22.69 8.01 -12.82
CA VAL A 274 -23.56 7.33 -13.76
C VAL A 274 -24.89 8.03 -13.56
N ALA A 275 -25.32 8.81 -14.55
CA ALA A 275 -26.59 9.48 -14.48
C ALA A 275 -27.58 8.36 -14.17
N VAL A 276 -28.12 8.34 -12.95
CA VAL A 276 -29.28 7.53 -12.66
C VAL A 276 -30.24 7.96 -13.74
N PRO A 277 -30.65 7.09 -14.68
CA PRO A 277 -31.60 7.50 -15.68
C PRO A 277 -32.82 7.94 -14.90
N THR A 278 -33.00 9.27 -14.80
CA THR A 278 -34.25 9.84 -14.34
C THR A 278 -35.23 9.34 -15.38
N LEU A 279 -36.01 8.33 -15.01
CA LEU A 279 -37.16 7.93 -15.80
C LEU A 279 -38.05 9.16 -15.87
N ASN A 280 -37.91 9.92 -16.95
CA ASN A 280 -38.80 11.00 -17.29
C ASN A 280 -40.14 10.37 -17.62
N PHE A 281 -40.97 10.14 -16.60
CA PHE A 281 -42.40 9.92 -16.77
C PHE A 281 -43.07 11.24 -17.13
N LEU A 282 -42.77 11.74 -18.33
CA LEU A 282 -43.64 12.68 -19.02
C LEU A 282 -44.39 11.88 -20.09
N GLY A 283 -45.53 11.32 -19.68
CA GLY A 283 -46.52 10.80 -20.62
C GLY A 283 -47.11 9.47 -20.21
N SER A 284 -48.38 9.54 -19.77
CA SER A 284 -49.34 8.43 -19.60
C SER A 284 -49.35 7.80 -18.20
N GLY A 285 -50.41 8.14 -17.45
CA GLY A 285 -50.64 7.70 -16.09
C GLY A 285 -50.81 6.19 -15.94
N VAL A 286 -49.78 5.55 -15.37
CA VAL A 286 -49.92 4.25 -14.72
C VAL A 286 -49.34 4.40 -13.31
N LEU A 287 -50.25 4.40 -12.33
CA LEU A 287 -49.93 4.36 -10.91
C LEU A 287 -49.37 2.97 -10.57
N ILE A 288 -48.06 2.84 -10.39
CA ILE A 288 -47.45 1.64 -9.81
C ILE A 288 -47.19 1.91 -8.33
N LEU A 289 -48.02 1.35 -7.45
CA LEU A 289 -47.74 1.22 -6.02
C LEU A 289 -46.61 0.20 -5.84
N PHE A 290 -45.41 0.65 -5.48
CA PHE A 290 -44.43 -0.21 -4.83
C PHE A 290 -44.64 -0.12 -3.31
N LEU A 291 -45.25 -1.16 -2.74
CA LEU A 291 -45.23 -1.40 -1.29
C LEU A 291 -43.79 -1.73 -0.88
N PHE A 292 -43.22 -0.92 0.00
CA PHE A 292 -42.09 -1.31 0.83
C PHE A 292 -42.55 -2.39 1.82
N SER A 293 -42.13 -3.63 1.63
CA SER A 293 -42.19 -4.65 2.68
C SER A 293 -40.96 -4.50 3.56
N LEU A 294 -41.16 -3.91 4.75
CA LEU A 294 -40.25 -4.08 5.89
C LEU A 294 -40.24 -5.57 6.28
N ILE A 295 -39.06 -6.19 6.29
CA ILE A 295 -38.86 -7.44 7.04
C ILE A 295 -37.94 -7.13 8.20
N ASN A 296 -38.54 -6.91 9.37
CA ASN A 296 -37.92 -7.19 10.66
C ASN A 296 -38.97 -7.66 11.67
N ARG A 297 -38.81 -8.92 12.10
CA ARG A 297 -39.23 -9.57 13.37
C ARG A 297 -40.72 -9.70 13.73
N PHE A 298 -41.14 -10.94 14.04
CA PHE A 298 -41.46 -11.51 15.38
C PHE A 298 -41.91 -12.97 15.14
N ARG A 299 -41.29 -14.02 15.71
CA ARG A 299 -41.42 -14.60 17.07
C ARG A 299 -42.88 -14.80 17.54
N GLU A 300 -43.16 -16.04 17.95
CA GLU A 300 -44.26 -16.52 18.81
C GLU A 300 -45.64 -16.77 18.18
N SER A 301 -45.87 -18.01 17.71
CA SER A 301 -46.71 -19.05 18.37
C SER A 301 -46.68 -20.33 17.54
#